data_AF-A0A959FIG0-F1
#
_entry.id   AF-A0A959FIG0-F1
#
_cell.length_a   1.000
_cell.length_b   1.000
_cell.length_c   1.000
_cell.angle_alpha   90.00
_cell.angle_beta   90.00
_cell.angle_gamma   90.00
#
_symmetry.space_group_name_H-M   'P 1'
#
loop_
_entity.id
_entity.type
_entity.pdbx_description
1 polymer ?
#
loop_
_entity_poly.entity_id
_entity_poly.type
_entity_poly.pdbx_seq_one_letter_code
_entity_poly.pdbx_strand_id
1 'polypeptide(L)' 'MKIICIGRNYAEHAKELNNPVPSRPVVFLKPSSALLAN' A
#
# COMPACT_ATOMS: atom_id res chain seq x y z
N MET A 1 -15.92 7.91 -3.92
CA MET A 1 -14.51 7.85 -4.37
C MET A 1 -13.95 6.46 -4.02
N LYS A 2 -13.23 5.80 -4.93
CA LYS A 2 -12.54 4.53 -4.63
C LYS A 2 -11.06 4.85 -4.37
N ILE A 3 -10.53 4.45 -3.21
CA ILE A 3 -9.11 4.62 -2.86
C ILE A 3 -8.45 3.24 -2.90
N ILE A 4 -7.57 3.03 -3.88
CA ILE A 4 -6.85 1.78 -4.10
C ILE A 4 -5.40 2.00 -3.71
N CYS A 5 -4.90 1.23 -2.75
CA CYS A 5 -3.56 1.37 -2.20
C CYS A 5 -2.65 0.23 -2.66
N ILE A 6 -1.37 0.52 -2.89
CA ILE A 6 -0.35 -0.43 -3.29
C ILE A 6 0.62 -0.64 -2.14
N GLY A 7 0.74 -1.89 -1.69
CA GLY A 7 1.70 -2.27 -0.64
C GLY A 7 3.06 -2.65 -1.22
N ARG A 8 4.13 -2.39 -0.47
CA ARG A 8 5.50 -2.84 -0.77
C ARG A 8 5.98 -2.50 -2.19
N ASN A 9 5.73 -1.26 -2.64
CA ASN A 9 6.12 -0.78 -3.96
C ASN A 9 7.58 -0.28 -4.05
N TYR A 10 8.33 -0.34 -2.95
CA TYR A 10 9.75 0.03 -2.87
C TYR A 10 10.55 -1.13 -2.28
N ALA A 11 11.63 -1.52 -2.96
CA ALA A 11 12.46 -2.66 -2.53
C ALA A 11 13.07 -2.43 -1.14
N GLU A 12 13.55 -1.22 -0.85
CA GLU A 12 14.14 -0.89 0.45
C GLU A 12 13.10 -0.92 1.58
N HIS A 13 11.86 -0.47 1.33
CA HIS A 13 10.78 -0.57 2.32
C HIS A 13 10.35 -2.02 2.59
N ALA A 14 10.39 -2.89 1.58
CA ALA A 14 10.17 -4.32 1.79
C ALA A 14 11.27 -4.91 2.69
N LYS A 15 12.55 -4.58 2.43
CA LYS A 15 13.69 -5.01 3.25
C LYS A 15 13.64 -4.49 4.69
N GLU A 16 13.27 -3.23 4.90
CA GLU A 16 13.13 -2.59 6.22
C GLU A 16 12.25 -3.41 7.16
N LEU A 17 11.15 -3.95 6.63
CA LEU A 17 10.19 -4.76 7.37
C LEU A 17 10.45 -6.27 7.27
N ASN A 18 11.64 -6.68 6.82
CA ASN A 18 12.05 -8.05 6.56
C ASN A 18 11.05 -8.85 5.71
N ASN A 19 10.45 -8.17 4.73
CA ASN A 19 9.47 -8.73 3.80
C ASN A 19 10.12 -9.05 2.45
N PRO A 20 9.69 -10.12 1.77
CA PRO A 20 10.09 -10.37 0.39
C PRO A 20 9.53 -9.28 -0.53
N VAL A 21 10.29 -8.95 -1.59
CA VAL A 21 9.80 -8.12 -2.69
C VAL A 21 8.71 -8.91 -3.43
N PRO A 22 7.49 -8.37 -3.55
CA PRO A 22 6.39 -9.13 -4.13
C PRO A 22 6.54 -9.27 -5.65
N SER A 23 6.22 -10.46 -6.20
CA SER A 23 6.24 -10.71 -7.65
C SER A 23 5.03 -10.16 -8.38
N ARG A 24 3.96 -9.82 -7.65
CA ARG A 24 2.74 -9.18 -8.15
C ARG A 24 2.32 -8.06 -7.19
N PRO A 25 1.65 -7.00 -7.66
CA PRO A 25 1.23 -5.90 -6.80
C PRO A 25 0.32 -6.38 -5.66
N VAL A 26 0.64 -5.93 -4.44
CA VAL A 26 -0.22 -6.11 -3.27
C VAL A 26 -1.21 -4.96 -3.27
N VAL A 27 -2.50 -5.27 -3.42
CA VAL A 27 -3.57 -4.28 -3.52
C VAL A 27 -4.47 -4.37 -2.30
N PHE A 28 -4.78 -3.22 -1.71
CA PHE A 28 -5.76 -3.12 -0.62
C PHE A 28 -6.58 -1.84 -0.75
N LEU A 29 -7.66 -1.75 0.01
CA LEU A 29 -8.62 -0.65 -0.06
C LEU A 29 -8.56 0.20 1.20
N LYS A 30 -8.77 1.50 1.02
CA LYS A 30 -9.00 2.44 2.13
C LYS A 30 -10.42 3.02 1.97
N PRO A 31 -11.24 3.08 3.03
CA PRO A 31 -12.56 3.67 2.94
C PRO A 31 -12.44 5.19 2.72
N SER A 32 -13.41 5.78 2.01
CA SER A 32 -13.43 7.22 1.78
C SER A 32 -13.56 8.04 3.07
N SER A 33 -14.12 7.46 4.13
CA SER A 33 -14.19 8.07 5.47
C SER A 33 -12.82 8.26 6.13
N ALA A 34 -11.78 7.59 5.66
CA ALA A 34 -10.42 7.75 6.19
C ALA A 34 -9.64 8.89 5.50
N LEU A 35 -10.26 9.62 4.59
CA LEU A 35 -9.73 10.84 4.01
C LEU A 35 -10.13 12.04 4.89
N LEU A 36 -9.14 12.79 5.38
CA LEU A 36 -9.40 14.08 6.00
C LEU A 36 -9.77 15.08 4.89
N ALA A 37 -10.94 15.70 4.99
CA ALA A 37 -11.39 16.74 4.09
C ALA A 37 -11.17 18.11 4.73
N ASN A 38 -10.61 19.04 3.96
CA ASN A 38 -10.44 20.45 4.34
C ASN A 38 -11.68 21.26 3.98
#